data_AF-A0A538IL13-F1
#
_entry.id   AF-A0A538IL13-F1
#
_cell.length_a   1.000
_cell.length_b   1.000
_cell.length_c   1.000
_cell.angle_alpha   90.00
_cell.angle_beta   90.00
_cell.angle_gamma   90.00
#
_symmetry.space_group_name_H-M   'P 1'
#
loop_
_entity.id
_entity.type
_entity.pdbx_description
1 polymer ?
#
loop_
_entity_poly.entity_id
_entity_poly.type
_entity_poly.pdbx_seq_one_letter_code
_entity_poly.pdbx_strand_id
1 'polypeptide(L)'
;MAELDELWIPLVDEPIGSIVDRVVRDDPALAARVETPHRILAFKTFAYIRTGILLGQLLFDHDIPGWNGSESWVDALLRDPAHRAAIEREVRAVAEEIASDPRYADEEPLAPDDAARDRFRAFAREHLGRSG
;
A
#
# COMPACT_ATOMS: atom_id res chain seq x y z
N MET A 1 0.09 -16.88 0.66
CA MET A 1 0.15 -15.57 -0.02
C MET A 1 -1.25 -15.01 -0.29
N ALA A 2 -2.21 -15.81 -0.79
CA ALA A 2 -3.57 -15.32 -1.09
C ALA A 2 -4.38 -14.82 0.14
N GLU A 3 -4.21 -15.41 1.34
CA GLU A 3 -5.00 -15.03 2.53
C GLU A 3 -4.61 -13.68 3.16
N LEU A 4 -3.40 -13.16 2.88
CA LEU A 4 -2.98 -11.89 3.46
C LEU A 4 -3.55 -10.71 2.68
N ASP A 5 -3.63 -10.79 1.35
CA ASP A 5 -4.19 -9.72 0.51
C ASP A 5 -5.69 -9.47 0.78
N GLU A 6 -6.45 -10.49 1.20
CA GLU A 6 -7.87 -10.36 1.59
C GLU A 6 -8.08 -9.66 2.95
N LEU A 7 -7.05 -9.50 3.79
CA LEU A 7 -7.18 -8.98 5.15
C LEU A 7 -6.82 -7.49 5.28
N TRP A 8 -6.15 -6.90 4.31
CA TRP A 8 -5.77 -5.48 4.36
C TRP A 8 -6.90 -4.62 3.80
N ILE A 9 -7.63 -3.93 4.68
CA ILE A 9 -8.47 -2.80 4.27
C ILE A 9 -7.54 -1.79 3.57
N PRO A 10 -7.86 -1.33 2.35
CA PRO A 10 -7.03 -0.33 1.68
C PRO A 10 -6.90 0.90 2.59
N LEU A 11 -5.66 1.27 2.93
CA LEU A 11 -5.41 2.44 3.79
C LEU A 11 -5.81 3.75 3.11
N VAL A 12 -5.96 3.73 1.77
CA VAL A 12 -6.38 4.86 0.94
C VAL A 12 -7.30 4.37 -0.17
N ASP A 13 -8.34 5.15 -0.45
CA ASP A 13 -9.32 4.90 -1.50
C ASP A 13 -8.73 4.99 -2.92
N GLU A 14 -9.50 4.52 -3.90
CA GLU A 14 -9.18 4.70 -5.31
C GLU A 14 -9.17 6.20 -5.71
N PRO A 15 -8.31 6.61 -6.66
CA PRO A 15 -7.49 5.77 -7.55
C PRO A 15 -6.04 5.56 -7.07
N ILE A 16 -5.63 6.14 -5.93
CA ILE A 16 -4.22 6.12 -5.52
C ILE A 16 -3.78 4.70 -5.15
N GLY A 17 -4.61 3.96 -4.41
CA GLY A 17 -4.32 2.57 -4.04
C GLY A 17 -4.01 1.70 -5.25
N SER A 18 -4.89 1.73 -6.26
CA SER A 18 -4.75 0.92 -7.48
C SER A 18 -3.53 1.30 -8.33
N ILE A 19 -3.12 2.57 -8.34
CA ILE A 19 -1.91 3.03 -9.01
C ILE A 19 -0.67 2.43 -8.33
N VAL A 20 -0.55 2.53 -7.02
CA VAL A 20 0.60 2.00 -6.27
C VAL A 20 0.65 0.47 -6.37
N ASP A 21 -0.50 -0.20 -6.21
CA ASP A 21 -0.58 -1.65 -6.33
C ASP A 21 -0.19 -2.14 -7.74
N ARG A 22 -0.54 -1.40 -8.79
CA ARG A 22 -0.08 -1.70 -10.15
C ARG A 22 1.44 -1.61 -10.26
N VAL A 23 2.04 -0.53 -9.76
CA VAL A 23 3.51 -0.36 -9.81
C VAL A 23 4.23 -1.49 -9.07
N VAL A 24 3.73 -1.90 -7.91
CA VAL A 24 4.30 -3.02 -7.14
C VAL A 24 4.13 -4.35 -7.87
N ARG A 25 2.96 -4.60 -8.45
CA ARG A 25 2.68 -5.82 -9.23
C ARG A 25 3.59 -5.94 -10.45
N ASP A 26 3.86 -4.82 -11.11
CA ASP A 26 4.64 -4.78 -12.35
C ASP A 26 6.17 -4.80 -12.10
N ASP A 27 6.62 -4.62 -10.84
CA ASP A 27 8.03 -4.65 -10.44
C ASP A 27 8.26 -5.63 -9.26
N PRO A 28 8.52 -6.93 -9.53
CA PRO A 28 8.73 -7.93 -8.47
C PRO A 28 9.92 -7.62 -7.55
N ALA A 29 10.94 -6.92 -8.06
CA ALA A 29 12.08 -6.52 -7.26
C ALA A 29 11.73 -5.38 -6.28
N LEU A 30 10.78 -4.52 -6.64
CA LEU A 30 10.20 -3.54 -5.73
C LEU A 30 9.40 -4.24 -4.64
N ALA A 31 8.53 -5.19 -5.00
CA ALA A 31 7.71 -5.94 -4.05
C ALA A 31 8.55 -6.62 -2.96
N ALA A 32 9.64 -7.30 -3.36
CA ALA A 32 10.55 -7.98 -2.43
C ALA A 32 11.24 -7.03 -1.44
N ARG A 33 11.45 -5.75 -1.78
CA ARG A 33 12.08 -4.78 -0.86
C ARG A 33 11.21 -4.42 0.34
N VAL A 34 9.88 -4.50 0.17
CA VAL A 34 8.89 -4.02 1.14
C VAL A 34 7.98 -5.14 1.65
N GLU A 35 8.36 -6.41 1.44
CA GLU A 35 7.51 -7.57 1.72
C GLU A 35 7.28 -7.87 3.20
N THR A 36 8.13 -7.34 4.10
CA THR A 36 7.93 -7.53 5.54
C THR A 36 6.72 -6.72 6.02
N PRO A 37 5.95 -7.19 7.01
CA PRO A 37 4.71 -6.49 7.38
C PRO A 37 4.93 -5.07 7.92
N HIS A 38 6.06 -4.80 8.56
CA HIS A 38 6.40 -3.45 9.01
C HIS A 38 6.73 -2.54 7.82
N ARG A 39 7.51 -3.04 6.84
CA ARG A 39 7.86 -2.29 5.63
C ARG A 39 6.66 -2.09 4.72
N ILE A 40 5.79 -3.08 4.53
CA ILE A 40 4.62 -2.94 3.66
C ILE A 40 3.66 -1.87 4.20
N LEU A 41 3.49 -1.81 5.53
CA LEU A 41 2.65 -0.79 6.17
C LEU A 41 3.24 0.61 6.00
N ALA A 42 4.53 0.77 6.29
CA ALA A 42 5.22 2.04 6.12
C ALA A 42 5.23 2.48 4.64
N PHE A 43 5.59 1.57 3.74
CA PHE A 43 5.61 1.78 2.31
C PHE A 43 4.24 2.22 1.79
N LYS A 44 3.16 1.47 2.05
CA LYS A 44 1.82 1.85 1.58
C LYS A 44 1.42 3.23 2.10
N THR A 45 1.65 3.51 3.39
CA THR A 45 1.34 4.81 3.99
C THR A 45 2.04 5.96 3.26
N PHE A 46 3.36 5.89 3.09
CA PHE A 46 4.11 6.97 2.44
C PHE A 46 3.90 7.03 0.93
N ALA A 47 3.79 5.88 0.27
CA ALA A 47 3.55 5.80 -1.17
C ALA A 47 2.22 6.44 -1.54
N TYR A 48 1.16 6.21 -0.76
CA TYR A 48 -0.14 6.84 -1.01
C TYR A 48 -0.08 8.37 -0.84
N ILE A 49 0.56 8.86 0.24
CA ILE A 49 0.71 10.29 0.49
C ILE A 49 1.50 10.96 -0.64
N ARG A 50 2.68 10.43 -0.98
CA ARG A 50 3.58 11.03 -1.98
C ARG A 50 3.00 10.94 -3.40
N THR A 51 2.33 9.83 -3.73
CA THR A 51 1.62 9.71 -5.01
C THR A 51 0.48 10.74 -5.11
N GLY A 52 -0.30 10.94 -4.04
CA GLY A 52 -1.35 11.96 -4.01
C GLY A 52 -0.82 13.39 -4.18
N ILE A 53 0.28 13.72 -3.49
CA ILE A 53 0.96 15.02 -3.63
C ILE A 53 1.45 15.22 -5.08
N LEU A 54 2.14 14.22 -5.64
CA LEU A 54 2.66 14.29 -7.00
C LEU A 54 1.55 14.43 -8.03
N LEU A 55 0.45 13.68 -7.89
CA LEU A 55 -0.72 13.82 -8.77
C LEU A 55 -1.30 15.23 -8.70
N GLY A 56 -1.39 15.83 -7.51
CA GLY A 56 -1.83 17.21 -7.34
C GLY A 56 -0.88 18.23 -7.98
N GLN A 57 0.43 18.03 -7.87
CA GLN A 57 1.44 18.87 -8.52
C GLN A 57 1.35 18.78 -10.04
N LEU A 58 1.29 17.55 -10.58
CA LEU A 58 1.15 17.32 -12.02
C LEU A 58 -0.15 17.95 -12.55
N LEU A 59 -1.26 17.84 -11.82
CA LEU A 59 -2.52 18.50 -12.19
C LEU A 59 -2.40 20.03 -12.19
N PHE A 60 -1.68 20.60 -11.22
CA PHE A 60 -1.49 22.05 -11.13
C PHE A 60 -0.58 22.58 -12.23
N ASP A 61 0.51 21.87 -12.53
CA ASP A 61 1.52 22.26 -13.51
C ASP A 61 1.08 21.98 -14.96
N HIS A 62 0.13 21.05 -15.15
CA HIS A 62 -0.30 20.59 -16.46
C HIS A 62 -1.84 20.61 -16.56
N ASP A 63 -2.34 21.50 -17.41
CA ASP A 63 -3.75 21.48 -17.82
C ASP A 63 -4.08 20.13 -18.47
N ILE A 64 -5.31 19.65 -18.25
CA ILE A 64 -5.84 18.44 -18.88
C ILE A 64 -6.71 18.86 -20.08
N PRO A 65 -6.20 18.84 -21.32
CA PRO A 65 -6.89 19.44 -22.45
C PRO A 65 -8.14 18.62 -22.81
N GLY A 66 -9.28 19.30 -22.94
CA GLY A 66 -10.52 18.66 -23.37
C GLY A 66 -11.17 17.76 -22.32
N TRP A 67 -10.73 17.79 -21.06
CA TRP A 67 -11.41 17.09 -19.99
C TRP A 67 -12.79 17.71 -19.73
N ASN A 68 -13.82 16.92 -19.98
CA ASN A 68 -15.23 17.31 -19.86
C ASN A 68 -15.91 16.68 -18.63
N GLY A 69 -15.14 16.07 -17.73
CA GLY A 69 -15.65 15.39 -16.53
C GLY A 69 -16.27 14.01 -16.77
N SER A 70 -16.18 13.44 -17.98
CA SER A 70 -16.74 12.11 -18.28
C SER A 70 -15.92 10.94 -17.72
N GLU A 71 -14.65 11.17 -17.38
CA GLU A 71 -13.74 10.22 -16.75
C GLU A 71 -13.01 10.87 -15.57
N SER A 72 -12.32 10.07 -14.74
CA SER A 72 -11.50 10.61 -13.65
C SER A 72 -10.40 11.53 -14.19
N TRP A 73 -10.20 12.69 -13.56
CA TRP A 73 -9.09 13.59 -13.93
C TRP A 73 -7.73 12.88 -13.80
N VAL A 74 -7.61 11.91 -12.88
CA VAL A 74 -6.41 11.09 -12.74
C VAL A 74 -6.19 10.26 -14.00
N ASP A 75 -7.22 9.59 -14.52
CA ASP A 75 -7.10 8.78 -15.74
C ASP A 75 -6.71 9.63 -16.95
N ALA A 76 -7.30 10.83 -17.06
CA ALA A 76 -6.96 11.78 -18.11
C ALA A 76 -5.51 12.27 -18.01
N LEU A 77 -5.05 12.61 -16.79
CA LEU A 77 -3.67 13.03 -16.50
C LEU A 77 -2.67 11.90 -16.81
N LEU A 78 -3.03 10.66 -16.48
CA LEU A 78 -2.18 9.48 -16.69
C LEU A 78 -2.13 9.00 -18.15
N ARG A 79 -2.77 9.67 -19.11
CA ARG A 79 -2.56 9.40 -20.55
C ARG A 79 -1.15 9.76 -21.00
N ASP A 80 -0.55 10.78 -20.41
CA ASP A 80 0.83 11.13 -20.68
C ASP A 80 1.78 10.07 -20.09
N PRO A 81 2.60 9.38 -20.91
CA PRO A 81 3.60 8.44 -20.40
C PRO A 81 4.61 9.06 -19.43
N ALA A 82 4.92 10.36 -19.55
CA ALA A 82 5.84 11.05 -18.65
C ALA A 82 5.27 11.14 -17.23
N HIS A 83 3.96 11.37 -17.08
CA HIS A 83 3.29 11.37 -15.77
C HIS A 83 3.29 9.99 -15.13
N ARG A 84 3.01 8.93 -15.92
CA ARG A 84 3.10 7.54 -15.44
C ARG A 84 4.51 7.21 -14.96
N ALA A 85 5.53 7.54 -15.76
CA ALA A 85 6.92 7.32 -15.39
C ALA A 85 7.36 8.13 -14.15
N ALA A 86 6.83 9.35 -13.96
CA ALA A 86 7.09 10.14 -12.76
C ALA A 86 6.56 9.45 -11.50
N ILE A 87 5.33 8.93 -11.56
CA ILE A 87 4.73 8.18 -10.45
C ILE A 87 5.49 6.89 -10.16
N GLU A 88 5.84 6.12 -11.19
CA GLU A 88 6.65 4.90 -11.01
C GLU A 88 7.98 5.18 -10.31
N ARG A 89 8.67 6.27 -10.71
CA ARG A 89 9.90 6.71 -10.03
C ARG A 89 9.64 7.08 -8.57
N GLU A 90 8.56 7.79 -8.31
CA GLU A 90 8.21 8.22 -6.95
C GLU A 90 7.91 7.04 -6.04
N VAL A 91 7.09 6.10 -6.49
CA VAL A 91 6.78 4.87 -5.75
C VAL A 91 8.04 4.04 -5.51
N ARG A 92 8.94 3.94 -6.50
CA ARG A 92 10.22 3.25 -6.34
C ARG A 92 11.13 3.94 -5.33
N ALA A 93 11.16 5.29 -5.33
CA ALA A 93 11.94 6.06 -4.36
C ALA A 93 11.45 5.80 -2.93
N VAL A 94 10.14 5.78 -2.70
CA VAL A 94 9.57 5.47 -1.38
C VAL A 94 9.98 4.08 -0.92
N ALA A 95 9.88 3.07 -1.78
CA ALA A 95 10.28 1.71 -1.39
C ALA A 95 11.76 1.61 -1.03
N GLU A 96 12.63 2.28 -1.79
CA GLU A 96 14.07 2.30 -1.51
C GLU A 96 14.36 3.01 -0.17
N GLU A 97 13.72 4.14 0.09
CA GLU A 97 13.82 4.85 1.37
C GLU A 97 13.41 3.95 2.54
N ILE A 98 12.26 3.28 2.45
CA ILE A 98 11.77 2.36 3.49
C ILE A 98 12.69 1.15 3.66
N ALA A 99 13.18 0.56 2.56
CA ALA A 99 14.07 -0.59 2.62
C ALA A 99 15.43 -0.25 3.24
N SER A 100 15.91 0.97 3.01
CA SER A 100 17.20 1.46 3.54
C SER A 100 17.14 1.93 4.99
N ASP A 101 15.95 2.17 5.53
CA ASP A 101 15.77 2.71 6.88
C ASP A 101 15.80 1.59 7.95
N PRO A 102 16.79 1.61 8.86
CA PRO A 102 16.94 0.56 9.87
C PRO A 102 15.76 0.48 10.85
N ARG A 103 14.95 1.54 10.99
CA ARG A 103 13.75 1.54 11.85
C ARG A 103 12.68 0.54 11.38
N TYR A 104 12.68 0.21 10.09
CA TYR A 104 11.78 -0.78 9.50
C TYR A 104 12.48 -2.12 9.23
N ALA A 105 13.71 -2.32 9.72
CA ALA A 105 14.43 -3.58 9.59
C ALA A 105 13.98 -4.62 10.62
N ASP A 106 13.42 -4.19 11.76
CA ASP A 106 12.99 -5.09 12.82
C ASP A 106 11.73 -5.88 12.43
N GLU A 107 11.92 -7.19 12.34
CA GLU A 107 10.87 -8.21 12.24
C GLU A 107 10.39 -8.59 13.64
N GLU A 108 9.82 -7.63 14.37
CA GLU A 108 9.13 -8.00 15.60
C GLU A 108 7.97 -8.95 15.24
N PRO A 109 7.75 -10.08 15.95
CA PRO A 109 6.75 -11.05 15.55
C PRO A 109 5.35 -10.44 15.55
N LEU A 110 4.76 -10.22 14.37
CA LEU A 110 3.37 -9.73 14.24
C LEU A 110 2.32 -10.78 14.62
N ALA A 111 2.72 -12.00 14.97
CA ALA A 111 1.81 -13.05 15.41
C ALA A 111 1.70 -13.06 16.95
N PRO A 112 0.52 -13.37 17.51
CA PRO A 112 0.39 -13.61 18.94
C PRO A 112 1.38 -14.67 19.40
N ASP A 113 2.09 -14.39 20.49
CA ASP A 113 2.97 -15.36 21.14
C ASP A 113 2.17 -16.59 21.62
N ASP A 114 2.87 -17.66 21.97
CA ASP A 114 2.23 -18.89 22.41
C ASP A 114 1.34 -18.66 23.65
N ALA A 115 1.77 -17.75 24.54
CA ALA A 115 0.99 -17.37 25.70
C ALA A 115 -0.34 -16.67 25.34
N ALA A 116 -0.34 -15.80 24.32
CA ALA A 116 -1.53 -15.15 23.80
C ALA A 116 -2.46 -16.13 23.10
N ARG A 117 -1.93 -17.10 22.35
CA ARG A 117 -2.73 -18.18 21.76
C ARG A 117 -3.37 -19.04 22.84
N ASP A 118 -2.67 -19.34 23.92
CA ASP A 118 -3.21 -20.13 25.02
C ASP A 118 -4.30 -19.38 25.80
N ARG A 119 -4.12 -18.07 26.04
CA ARG A 119 -5.19 -17.21 26.58
C ARG A 119 -6.42 -17.20 25.68
N PHE A 120 -6.24 -17.07 24.36
CA PHE A 120 -7.34 -17.10 23.40
C PHE A 120 -8.06 -18.46 23.37
N ARG A 121 -7.32 -19.57 23.39
CA ARG A 121 -7.89 -20.93 23.45
C ARG A 121 -8.70 -21.14 24.73
N ALA A 122 -8.21 -20.67 25.87
CA ALA A 122 -8.93 -20.75 27.14
C ALA A 122 -10.24 -19.96 27.09
N PHE A 123 -10.19 -18.72 26.59
CA PHE A 123 -11.38 -17.88 26.38
C PHE A 123 -12.42 -18.55 25.48
N ALA A 124 -11.98 -19.07 24.32
CA ALA A 124 -12.86 -19.73 23.35
C ALA A 124 -13.55 -20.97 23.95
N ARG A 125 -12.83 -21.80 24.74
CA ARG A 125 -13.42 -22.96 25.42
C ARG A 125 -14.51 -22.56 26.41
N GLU A 126 -14.32 -21.48 27.15
CA GLU A 126 -15.25 -21.02 28.18
C GLU A 126 -16.51 -20.35 27.60
N HIS A 127 -16.36 -19.58 26.51
CA HIS A 127 -17.43 -18.71 25.99
C HIS A 127 -18.09 -19.25 24.71
N LEU A 128 -17.37 -19.99 23.87
CA LEU A 128 -17.92 -20.54 22.60
C LEU A 128 -18.32 -22.02 22.72
N GLY A 129 -17.75 -22.76 23.68
CA GLY A 129 -18.14 -24.15 23.98
C GLY A 129 -19.46 -24.30 24.74
N ARG A 130 -20.04 -23.19 25.23
CA ARG A 130 -21.31 -23.15 25.98
C ARG A 130 -22.54 -22.84 25.12
N SER A 131 -22.36 -22.57 23.83
CA SER A 131 -23.43 -22.27 22.88
C SER A 131 -23.82 -23.47 21.99
N GLY A 132 -23.50 -24.69 22.41
CA GLY A 132 -23.91 -25.95 21.76
C GLY A 132 -25.02 -26.65 22.52
#